data_AF-A0A1F7UJD2-F1
#
_entry.id   AF-A0A1F7UJD2-F1
#
_cell.length_a   1.000
_cell.length_b   1.000
_cell.length_c   1.000
_cell.angle_alpha   90.00
_cell.angle_beta   90.00
_cell.angle_gamma   90.00
#
_symmetry.space_group_name_H-M   'P 1'
#
loop_
_entity.id
_entity.type
_entity.pdbx_description
1 polymer ?
#
loop_
_entity_poly.entity_id
_entity_poly.type
_entity_poly.pdbx_seq_one_letter_code
_entity_poly.pdbx_strand_id
1 'polypeptide(L)'
;MSKSHYPIQSKISLSNIGYWSLVIGHFLILPLPLFAEDCTEKICDPIKAKSIVAIVGFFIKTIIPLSGAVALLMLIVGAIYWIISAGESEQVQKGKDTVVWALVGAVVILGSYVALSFIFKALTVGVPGYSPDG
;
A
#
# COMPACT_ATOMS: atom_id res chain seq x y z
N MET A 1 53.26 -3.26 -6.90
CA MET A 1 52.36 -4.44 -6.92
C MET A 1 51.16 -4.16 -6.02
N SER A 2 49.98 -4.44 -6.56
CA SER A 2 48.61 -4.22 -6.07
C SER A 2 48.33 -4.60 -4.60
N LYS A 3 47.51 -3.81 -3.90
CA LYS A 3 46.29 -4.31 -3.22
C LYS A 3 45.35 -3.16 -2.82
N SER A 4 44.33 -2.97 -3.66
CA SER A 4 43.13 -2.17 -3.40
C SER A 4 42.18 -2.91 -2.46
N HIS A 5 42.43 -2.82 -1.15
CA HIS A 5 41.54 -3.37 -0.12
C HIS A 5 40.79 -2.22 0.55
N TYR A 6 39.66 -1.82 -0.03
CA TYR A 6 38.77 -0.85 0.60
C TYR A 6 37.84 -1.61 1.57
N PRO A 7 37.87 -1.34 2.89
CA PRO A 7 37.05 -2.03 3.88
C PRO A 7 35.58 -1.59 3.81
N ILE A 8 34.69 -2.55 3.61
CA ILE A 8 33.23 -2.40 3.37
C ILE A 8 32.46 -2.16 4.70
N GLN A 9 33.00 -1.39 5.67
CA GLN A 9 32.45 -1.40 7.05
C GLN A 9 32.44 -0.06 7.84
N SER A 10 32.75 1.11 7.25
CA SER A 10 32.86 2.36 8.06
C SER A 10 31.83 3.46 7.76
N LYS A 11 30.83 3.22 6.90
CA LYS A 11 29.95 4.29 6.40
C LYS A 11 28.46 3.90 6.35
N ILE A 12 27.93 3.26 7.39
CA ILE A 12 26.49 3.36 7.67
C ILE A 12 26.28 4.64 8.48
N SER A 13 26.43 5.78 7.79
CA SER A 13 26.18 7.10 8.33
C SER A 13 24.68 7.28 8.48
N LEU A 14 24.23 7.67 9.68
CA LEU A 14 22.84 7.95 10.09
C LEU A 14 22.11 9.02 9.24
N SER A 15 22.69 9.47 8.12
CA SER A 15 22.08 10.37 7.15
C SER A 15 20.94 9.75 6.33
N ASN A 16 20.78 8.41 6.32
CA ASN A 16 19.79 7.73 5.46
C ASN A 16 18.42 7.47 6.11
N ILE A 17 18.29 7.66 7.44
CA ILE A 17 17.00 7.50 8.15
C ILE A 17 16.10 8.74 8.01
N GLY A 18 16.68 9.94 7.86
CA GLY A 18 15.91 11.15 7.57
C GLY A 18 15.22 11.13 6.20
N TYR A 19 15.81 10.42 5.22
CA TYR A 19 15.24 10.27 3.89
C TYR A 19 13.95 9.43 3.90
N TRP A 20 13.85 8.43 4.79
CA TRP A 20 12.65 7.61 4.94
C TRP A 20 11.48 8.36 5.60
N SER A 21 11.75 9.28 6.52
CA SER A 21 10.72 10.20 7.05
C SER A 21 10.21 11.19 6.01
N LEU A 22 11.05 11.59 5.07
CA LEU A 22 10.67 12.47 3.96
C LEU A 22 9.91 11.73 2.86
N VAL A 23 10.27 10.48 2.52
CA VAL A 23 9.56 9.66 1.52
C VAL A 23 8.17 9.27 2.00
N ILE A 24 8.02 8.92 3.29
CA ILE A 24 6.71 8.69 3.92
C ILE A 24 5.89 9.99 3.94
N GLY A 25 6.52 11.14 4.24
CA GLY A 25 5.88 12.45 4.18
C GLY A 25 5.49 12.87 2.75
N HIS A 26 6.30 12.55 1.74
CA HIS A 26 6.04 12.89 0.34
C HIS A 26 4.87 12.09 -0.23
N PHE A 27 4.76 10.80 0.11
CA PHE A 27 3.66 9.94 -0.33
C PHE A 27 2.34 10.21 0.44
N LEU A 28 2.41 10.79 1.65
CA LEU A 28 1.25 11.28 2.41
C LEU A 28 0.74 12.66 1.97
N ILE A 29 1.62 13.52 1.41
CA ILE A 29 1.30 14.89 0.98
C ILE A 29 0.97 14.96 -0.53
N LEU A 30 1.43 14.00 -1.35
CA LEU A 30 1.07 13.89 -2.77
C LEU A 30 -0.30 13.27 -3.14
N PRO A 31 -1.27 12.98 -2.25
CA PRO A 31 -2.64 12.79 -2.72
C PRO A 31 -3.25 14.10 -3.27
N LEU A 32 -2.56 15.24 -3.17
CA LEU A 32 -3.10 16.55 -3.52
C LEU A 32 -3.53 16.72 -4.99
N PRO A 33 -3.05 15.95 -5.99
CA PRO A 33 -3.67 15.96 -7.32
C PRO A 33 -4.16 14.60 -7.87
N LEU A 34 -4.09 13.49 -7.13
CA LEU A 34 -4.68 12.20 -7.59
C LEU A 34 -6.19 12.08 -7.33
N PHE A 35 -6.81 13.18 -6.93
CA PHE A 35 -8.25 13.40 -6.98
C PHE A 35 -8.58 14.59 -7.90
N ALA A 36 -7.89 14.73 -9.02
CA ALA A 36 -8.50 15.36 -10.18
C ALA A 36 -9.52 14.36 -10.74
N GLU A 37 -10.74 14.46 -10.25
CA GLU A 37 -11.90 13.73 -10.76
C GLU A 37 -12.26 14.30 -12.15
N ASP A 38 -11.51 13.91 -13.19
CA ASP A 38 -11.84 14.30 -14.55
C ASP A 38 -13.06 13.49 -15.02
N CYS A 39 -14.24 14.05 -14.75
CA CYS A 39 -15.52 13.72 -15.36
C CYS A 39 -15.45 13.90 -16.89
N THR A 40 -14.85 12.93 -17.59
CA THR A 40 -14.90 12.87 -19.05
C THR A 40 -16.21 12.21 -19.47
N GLU A 41 -17.18 13.06 -19.76
CA GLU A 41 -18.20 12.88 -20.80
C GLU A 41 -19.04 11.58 -20.76
N LYS A 42 -19.93 11.49 -19.76
CA LYS A 42 -21.40 11.34 -19.94
C LYS A 42 -22.05 11.19 -18.56
N ILE A 43 -22.76 12.24 -18.14
CA ILE A 43 -23.62 12.31 -16.95
C ILE A 43 -22.86 12.00 -15.64
N CYS A 44 -22.02 12.94 -15.21
CA CYS A 44 -21.75 13.09 -13.79
C CYS A 44 -22.97 13.76 -13.17
N ASP A 45 -23.90 12.97 -12.62
CA ASP A 45 -24.76 13.43 -11.52
C ASP A 45 -23.81 13.67 -10.33
N PRO A 46 -23.35 14.90 -10.05
CA PRO A 46 -22.29 15.09 -9.06
C PRO A 46 -22.84 14.94 -7.63
N ILE A 47 -24.17 15.06 -7.46
CA ILE A 47 -24.86 14.91 -6.18
C ILE A 47 -26.30 14.41 -6.40
N LYS A 48 -26.49 13.12 -6.75
CA LYS A 48 -27.68 12.43 -6.24
C LYS A 48 -27.45 12.20 -4.76
N ALA A 49 -27.83 13.18 -3.95
CA ALA A 49 -27.85 13.05 -2.51
C ALA A 49 -28.55 11.72 -2.14
N LYS A 50 -27.77 10.76 -1.63
CA LYS A 50 -28.06 9.88 -0.47
C LYS A 50 -27.27 8.56 -0.50
N SER A 51 -25.95 8.54 -0.69
CA SER A 51 -25.20 7.34 -0.28
C SER A 51 -23.77 7.61 0.18
N ILE A 52 -23.51 7.25 1.45
CA ILE A 52 -22.19 6.95 2.01
C ILE A 52 -21.36 6.06 1.06
N VAL A 53 -22.06 5.26 0.24
CA VAL A 53 -21.51 4.32 -0.74
C VAL A 53 -20.69 5.02 -1.83
N ALA A 54 -21.06 6.20 -2.30
CA ALA A 54 -20.30 6.91 -3.35
C ALA A 54 -18.96 7.44 -2.82
N ILE A 55 -18.97 8.06 -1.64
CA ILE A 55 -17.76 8.55 -0.95
C ILE A 55 -16.82 7.37 -0.64
N VAL A 56 -17.36 6.28 -0.10
CA VAL A 56 -16.60 5.07 0.19
C VAL A 56 -16.05 4.43 -1.09
N GLY A 57 -16.83 4.41 -2.17
CA GLY A 57 -16.39 3.88 -3.48
C GLY A 57 -15.21 4.64 -4.07
N PHE A 58 -15.19 5.97 -3.92
CA PHE A 58 -14.07 6.81 -4.33
C PHE A 58 -12.80 6.49 -3.53
N PHE A 59 -12.89 6.43 -2.19
CA PHE A 59 -11.75 6.07 -1.34
C PHE A 59 -11.22 4.66 -1.64
N ILE A 60 -12.11 3.69 -1.83
CA ILE A 60 -11.70 2.31 -2.18
C ILE A 60 -10.95 2.29 -3.51
N LYS A 61 -11.47 2.98 -4.53
CA LYS A 61 -10.86 2.99 -5.88
C LYS A 61 -9.49 3.66 -5.90
N THR A 62 -9.25 4.65 -5.05
CA THR A 62 -7.97 5.39 -5.05
C THR A 62 -6.97 4.86 -4.03
N ILE A 63 -7.40 4.55 -2.80
CA ILE A 63 -6.49 4.18 -1.70
C ILE A 63 -6.03 2.72 -1.80
N ILE A 64 -6.89 1.79 -2.21
CA ILE A 64 -6.52 0.37 -2.28
C ILE A 64 -5.34 0.12 -3.24
N PRO A 65 -5.38 0.54 -4.52
CA PRO A 65 -4.23 0.31 -5.41
C PRO A 65 -2.98 1.05 -4.93
N LEU A 66 -3.13 2.25 -4.35
CA LEU A 66 -2.01 3.03 -3.81
C LEU A 66 -1.35 2.30 -2.64
N SER A 67 -2.13 1.78 -1.69
CA SER A 67 -1.62 1.03 -0.53
C SER A 67 -0.94 -0.28 -0.93
N GLY A 68 -1.47 -0.97 -1.94
CA GLY A 68 -0.84 -2.17 -2.51
C GLY A 68 0.53 -1.88 -3.13
N ALA A 69 0.65 -0.77 -3.87
CA ALA A 69 1.93 -0.34 -4.42
C ALA A 69 2.96 0.00 -3.33
N VAL A 70 2.54 0.68 -2.26
CA VAL A 70 3.40 1.01 -1.11
C VAL A 70 3.85 -0.26 -0.38
N ALA A 71 2.95 -1.21 -0.15
CA ALA A 71 3.28 -2.48 0.48
C ALA A 71 4.34 -3.26 -0.33
N LEU A 72 4.23 -3.27 -1.66
CA LEU A 72 5.23 -3.89 -2.53
C LEU A 72 6.59 -3.18 -2.46
N LEU A 73 6.61 -1.85 -2.43
CA LEU A 73 7.85 -1.08 -2.27
C LEU A 73 8.53 -1.35 -0.93
N MET A 74 7.76 -1.41 0.16
CA MET A 74 8.29 -1.73 1.49
C MET A 74 8.84 -3.17 1.57
N LEU A 75 8.21 -4.13 0.88
CA LEU A 75 8.75 -5.48 0.75
C LEU A 75 10.13 -5.50 0.11
N ILE A 76 10.28 -4.81 -1.03
CA ILE A 76 11.55 -4.78 -1.76
C ILE A 76 12.66 -4.16 -0.91
N VAL A 77 12.38 -3.03 -0.24
CA VAL A 77 13.38 -2.38 0.61
C VAL A 77 13.71 -3.25 1.83
N GLY A 78 12.71 -3.79 2.53
CA GLY A 78 12.94 -4.65 3.68
C GLY A 78 13.79 -5.88 3.30
N ALA A 79 13.53 -6.47 2.13
CA ALA A 79 14.28 -7.60 1.61
C ALA A 79 15.74 -7.24 1.29
N ILE A 80 15.97 -6.13 0.59
CA ILE A 80 17.33 -5.66 0.29
C ILE A 80 18.08 -5.37 1.60
N TYR A 81 17.44 -4.67 2.53
CA TYR A 81 18.04 -4.31 3.82
C TYR A 81 18.41 -5.55 4.63
N TRP A 82 17.54 -6.58 4.64
CA TRP A 82 17.81 -7.84 5.31
C TRP A 82 19.02 -8.58 4.72
N ILE A 83 19.14 -8.63 3.38
CA ILE A 83 20.25 -9.35 2.70
C ILE A 83 21.60 -8.64 2.91
N ILE A 84 21.63 -7.30 2.90
CA ILE A 84 22.87 -6.52 3.04
C ILE A 84 23.34 -6.33 4.49
N SER A 85 22.59 -6.82 5.49
CA SER A 85 22.85 -6.61 6.93
C SER A 85 24.18 -7.22 7.45
N ALA A 86 24.95 -7.90 6.59
CA ALA A 86 26.30 -8.42 6.88
C ALA A 86 26.44 -9.30 8.15
N GLY A 87 25.33 -9.83 8.68
CA GLY A 87 25.29 -10.64 9.90
C GLY A 87 25.18 -9.84 11.20
N GLU A 88 25.04 -8.53 11.14
CA GLU A 88 24.76 -7.69 12.31
C GLU A 88 23.30 -7.91 12.75
N SER A 89 23.11 -8.43 13.97
CA SER A 89 21.83 -8.92 14.46
C SER A 89 20.72 -7.87 14.45
N GLU A 90 21.05 -6.61 14.73
CA GLU A 90 20.10 -5.51 14.79
C GLU A 90 19.56 -5.15 13.40
N GLN A 91 20.44 -5.04 12.40
CA GLN A 91 20.06 -4.77 11.01
C GLN A 91 19.30 -5.93 10.38
N VAL A 92 19.72 -7.17 10.67
CA VAL A 92 19.00 -8.37 10.24
C VAL A 92 17.58 -8.36 10.78
N GLN A 93 17.40 -8.04 12.07
CA GLN A 93 16.09 -8.00 12.70
C GLN A 93 15.22 -6.89 12.10
N LYS A 94 15.76 -5.68 11.93
CA LYS A 94 15.05 -4.54 11.31
C LYS A 94 14.57 -4.83 9.89
N GLY A 95 15.40 -5.48 9.07
CA GLY A 95 15.03 -5.87 7.72
C GLY A 95 13.89 -6.90 7.69
N LYS A 96 13.99 -7.93 8.54
CA LYS A 96 12.93 -8.93 8.70
C LYS A 96 11.63 -8.30 9.18
N ASP A 97 11.67 -7.46 10.21
CA ASP A 97 10.49 -6.83 10.76
C ASP A 97 9.78 -5.99 9.69
N THR A 98 10.54 -5.24 8.88
CA THR A 98 10.00 -4.47 7.75
C THR A 98 9.27 -5.35 6.74
N VAL A 99 9.86 -6.50 6.37
CA VAL A 99 9.22 -7.46 5.46
C VAL A 99 7.95 -8.04 6.08
N VAL A 100 7.99 -8.43 7.36
CA VAL A 100 6.84 -8.98 8.08
C VAL A 100 5.69 -7.96 8.12
N TRP A 101 5.97 -6.70 8.45
CA TRP A 101 4.95 -5.65 8.46
C TRP A 101 4.34 -5.40 7.08
N ALA A 102 5.15 -5.42 6.03
CA ALA A 102 4.66 -5.28 4.66
C ALA A 102 3.77 -6.47 4.23
N LEU A 103 4.14 -7.70 4.61
CA LEU A 103 3.33 -8.90 4.37
C LEU A 103 2.00 -8.85 5.14
N VAL A 104 2.03 -8.44 6.41
CA VAL A 104 0.81 -8.30 7.22
C VAL A 104 -0.15 -7.30 6.57
N GLY A 105 0.36 -6.16 6.12
CA GLY A 105 -0.45 -5.18 5.37
C GLY A 105 -1.09 -5.77 4.11
N ALA A 106 -0.31 -6.50 3.30
CA ALA A 106 -0.82 -7.15 2.10
C ALA A 106 -1.90 -8.20 2.41
N VAL A 107 -1.69 -9.03 3.43
CA VAL A 107 -2.66 -10.05 3.88
C VAL A 107 -3.95 -9.39 4.36
N VAL A 108 -3.88 -8.29 5.10
CA VAL A 108 -5.06 -7.57 5.58
C VAL A 108 -5.88 -7.01 4.41
N ILE A 109 -5.24 -6.41 3.41
CA ILE A 109 -5.91 -5.87 2.23
C ILE A 109 -6.63 -6.98 1.45
N LEU A 110 -5.90 -8.06 1.14
CA LEU A 110 -6.45 -9.19 0.40
C LEU A 110 -7.54 -9.91 1.20
N GLY A 111 -7.32 -10.11 2.50
CA GLY A 111 -8.26 -10.74 3.42
C GLY A 111 -9.56 -9.94 3.58
N SER A 112 -9.47 -8.60 3.60
CA SER A 112 -10.64 -7.72 3.64
C SER A 112 -11.54 -7.89 2.40
N TYR A 113 -10.94 -7.98 1.21
CA TYR A 113 -11.70 -8.21 -0.04
C TYR A 113 -12.44 -9.55 -0.02
N VAL A 114 -11.74 -10.61 0.41
CA VAL A 114 -12.33 -11.94 0.57
C VAL A 114 -13.48 -11.91 1.58
N ALA A 115 -13.27 -11.31 2.75
CA ALA A 115 -14.29 -11.21 3.79
C ALA A 115 -15.56 -10.47 3.31
N LEU A 116 -15.40 -9.34 2.61
CA LEU A 116 -16.53 -8.61 2.04
C LEU A 116 -17.30 -9.44 1.01
N SER A 117 -16.59 -10.17 0.14
CA SER A 117 -17.23 -11.04 -0.84
C SER A 117 -18.08 -12.15 -0.19
N PHE A 118 -17.62 -12.71 0.93
CA PHE A 118 -18.39 -13.68 1.71
C PHE A 118 -19.66 -13.08 2.30
N ILE A 119 -19.60 -11.87 2.83
CA ILE A 119 -20.76 -11.16 3.39
C ILE A 119 -21.79 -10.88 2.28
N PHE A 120 -21.38 -10.30 1.15
CA PHE A 120 -22.31 -10.01 0.05
C PHE A 120 -22.94 -11.27 -0.51
N LYS A 121 -22.16 -12.34 -0.68
CA LYS A 121 -22.66 -13.65 -1.11
C LYS A 121 -23.68 -14.20 -0.13
N ALA A 122 -23.42 -14.14 1.18
CA ALA A 122 -24.33 -14.60 2.22
C ALA A 122 -25.65 -13.81 2.24
N LEU A 123 -25.62 -12.52 1.94
CA LEU A 123 -26.82 -11.68 1.88
C LEU A 123 -27.62 -11.88 0.58
N THR A 124 -26.96 -12.11 -0.56
CA THR A 124 -27.63 -12.32 -1.86
C THR A 124 -28.26 -13.70 -2.02
N VAL A 125 -27.74 -14.75 -1.38
CA VAL A 125 -28.40 -16.07 -1.36
C VAL A 125 -29.71 -16.11 -0.57
N GLY A 126 -30.03 -15.06 0.19
CA GLY A 126 -31.29 -14.91 0.94
C GLY A 126 -32.38 -14.11 0.23
N VAL A 127 -32.11 -13.52 -0.95
CA VAL A 127 -33.06 -12.68 -1.70
C VAL A 127 -33.42 -13.36 -3.03
N PRO A 128 -34.49 -14.17 -3.09
CA PRO A 128 -35.02 -14.65 -4.37
C PRO A 128 -35.66 -13.47 -5.14
N GLY A 129 -34.96 -12.95 -6.15
CA GLY A 129 -35.54 -12.07 -7.17
C GLY A 129 -34.96 -10.66 -7.29
N TYR A 130 -33.69 -10.52 -7.69
CA TYR A 130 -33.17 -9.27 -8.29
C TYR A 130 -32.98 -9.47 -9.79
N SER A 131 -33.83 -8.83 -10.59
CA SER A 131 -33.77 -8.79 -12.05
C SER A 131 -33.29 -7.38 -12.45
N PRO A 132 -32.02 -7.20 -12.87
CA PRO A 132 -31.52 -5.92 -13.37
C PRO A 132 -31.89 -5.77 -14.84
N ASP A 133 -33.16 -5.47 -15.12
CA ASP A 133 -33.64 -5.04 -16.43
C ASP A 133 -34.32 -3.66 -16.32
N GLY A 134 -33.71 -2.72 -17.04
CA GLY A 134 -33.94 -1.28 -17.06
C GLY A 134 -32.64 -0.58 -17.49
#